data_AF-A0A3L8P8R3-F1
#
_entry.id   AF-A0A3L8P8R3-F1
#
_cell.length_a   1.000
_cell.length_b   1.000
_cell.length_c   1.000
_cell.angle_alpha   90.00
_cell.angle_beta   90.00
_cell.angle_gamma   90.00
#
_symmetry.space_group_name_H-M   'P 1'
#
loop_
_entity.id
_entity.type
_entity.pdbx_description
1 polymer ?
#
loop_
_entity_poly.entity_id
_entity_poly.type
_entity_poly.pdbx_seq_one_letter_code
_entity_poly.pdbx_strand_id
1 'polypeptide(L)'
;KAIEADTEFGSDFDFPRSYEGVYRDRRREVGWQLYEAVGVERGDREASAREMLRNFEFFGAPHAAILTVPASLGVYALVDAGPYVQSFLLAVHAYGLGAIAQAALAQKSALLREWFEWDDD
;
A
#
# COMPACT_ATOMS: atom_id res chain seq x y z
N LYS A 1 12.49 3.43 13.36
CA LYS A 1 12.73 4.55 12.44
C LYS A 1 11.91 4.25 11.20
N ALA A 2 11.12 5.21 10.73
CA ALA A 2 10.45 5.09 9.43
C ALA A 2 11.49 4.66 8.39
N ILE A 3 11.08 3.87 7.41
CA ILE A 3 11.81 3.75 6.15
C ILE A 3 12.20 5.18 5.78
N GLU A 4 13.50 5.46 5.72
CA GLU A 4 13.97 6.75 5.24
C GLU A 4 13.26 7.00 3.92
N ALA A 5 12.71 8.20 3.74
CA ALA A 5 12.04 8.55 2.50
C ALA A 5 13.04 8.28 1.38
N ASP A 6 12.78 7.20 0.65
CA ASP A 6 13.52 6.89 -0.55
C ASP A 6 13.13 7.98 -1.54
N THR A 7 13.98 9.01 -1.63
CA THR A 7 13.72 10.21 -2.43
C THR A 7 13.88 9.93 -3.92
N GLU A 8 14.46 8.79 -4.29
CA GLU A 8 14.69 8.40 -5.69
C GLU A 8 13.42 7.80 -6.30
N PHE A 9 12.68 6.99 -5.52
CA PHE A 9 11.45 6.35 -5.96
C PHE A 9 10.25 6.71 -5.06
N GLY A 10 9.92 8.01 -4.98
CA GLY A 10 8.90 8.52 -4.06
C GLY A 10 7.44 8.20 -4.43
N SER A 11 6.51 8.71 -3.62
CA SER A 11 5.06 8.69 -3.83
C SER A 11 4.61 9.97 -4.55
N ASP A 12 3.61 9.89 -5.42
CA ASP A 12 3.01 11.07 -6.08
C ASP A 12 2.18 11.93 -5.10
N PHE A 13 1.78 11.36 -3.95
CA PHE A 13 1.02 12.05 -2.91
C PHE A 13 1.77 12.07 -1.58
N ASP A 14 1.61 13.18 -0.86
CA ASP A 14 2.16 13.34 0.49
C ASP A 14 1.59 12.32 1.46
N PHE A 15 2.46 11.78 2.32
CA PHE A 15 2.01 11.01 3.47
C PHE A 15 1.28 11.89 4.48
N PRO A 16 0.30 11.32 5.23
CA PRO A 16 -0.31 12.05 6.34
C PRO A 16 0.76 12.54 7.32
N ARG A 17 0.75 13.86 7.58
CA ARG A 17 1.71 14.53 8.49
C ARG A 17 1.76 13.88 9.87
N SER A 18 0.60 13.51 10.39
CA SER A 18 0.46 12.79 11.66
C SER A 18 -0.81 11.94 11.63
N TYR A 19 -0.83 10.91 12.49
CA TYR A 19 -2.05 10.23 12.88
C TYR A 19 -2.28 10.59 14.35
N GLU A 20 -3.43 11.17 14.66
CA GLU A 20 -3.76 11.69 15.99
C GLU A 20 -5.02 11.04 16.55
N GLY A 21 -5.13 11.02 17.88
CA GLY A 21 -6.26 10.42 18.61
C GLY A 21 -6.60 9.02 18.10
N VAL A 22 -7.88 8.83 17.77
CA VAL A 22 -8.43 7.54 17.33
C VAL A 22 -7.73 6.97 16.08
N TYR A 23 -7.22 7.81 15.18
CA TYR A 23 -6.55 7.33 13.96
C TYR A 23 -5.19 6.72 14.26
N ARG A 24 -4.46 7.30 15.22
CA ARG A 24 -3.20 6.74 15.73
C ARG A 24 -3.43 5.39 16.39
N ASP A 25 -4.47 5.32 17.20
CA ASP A 25 -4.75 4.16 18.03
C ASP A 25 -5.21 2.99 17.13
N ARG A 26 -6.10 3.23 16.16
CA ARG A 26 -6.49 2.26 15.13
C ARG A 26 -5.30 1.75 14.31
N ARG A 27 -4.42 2.64 13.85
CA ARG A 27 -3.23 2.26 13.08
C ARG A 27 -2.30 1.35 13.88
N ARG A 28 -2.12 1.65 15.18
CA ARG A 28 -1.31 0.83 16.09
C ARG A 28 -1.96 -0.53 16.34
N GLU A 29 -3.25 -0.55 16.61
CA GLU A 29 -4.03 -1.76 16.87
C GLU A 29 -3.94 -2.73 15.69
N VAL A 30 -4.27 -2.28 14.48
CA VAL A 30 -4.20 -3.12 13.26
C VAL A 30 -2.78 -3.60 13.00
N GLY A 31 -1.76 -2.75 13.20
CA GLY A 31 -0.37 -3.14 13.04
C GLY A 31 0.06 -4.24 14.01
N TRP A 32 -0.38 -4.18 15.26
CA TRP A 32 -0.09 -5.23 16.24
C TRP A 32 -0.88 -6.51 15.98
N GLN A 33 -2.14 -6.42 15.58
CA GLN A 33 -2.93 -7.59 15.19
C GLN A 33 -2.31 -8.32 14.01
N LEU A 34 -1.81 -7.59 13.01
CA LEU A 34 -1.06 -8.19 11.90
C LEU A 34 0.18 -8.93 12.42
N TYR A 35 1.03 -8.26 13.21
CA TYR A 35 2.25 -8.85 13.73
C TYR A 35 1.99 -10.09 14.60
N GLU A 36 0.99 -10.06 15.46
CA GLU A 36 0.56 -11.22 16.24
C GLU A 36 0.13 -12.38 15.33
N ALA A 37 -0.68 -12.10 14.30
CA ALA A 37 -1.16 -13.12 13.37
C ALA A 37 -0.04 -13.79 12.55
N VAL A 38 1.07 -13.09 12.28
CA VAL A 38 2.22 -13.62 11.53
C VAL A 38 3.41 -14.01 12.41
N GLY A 39 3.26 -13.95 13.74
CA GLY A 39 4.30 -14.37 14.70
C GLY A 39 5.47 -13.39 14.86
N VAL A 40 5.30 -12.10 14.52
CA VAL A 40 6.29 -11.05 14.77
C VAL A 40 6.21 -10.61 16.23
N GLU A 41 7.27 -10.88 16.99
CA GLU A 41 7.35 -10.48 18.39
C GLU A 41 7.55 -8.98 18.57
N ARG A 42 7.01 -8.42 19.66
CA ARG A 42 7.15 -7.00 19.96
C ARG A 42 8.63 -6.64 20.21
N GLY A 43 9.18 -5.83 19.32
CA GLY A 43 10.57 -5.39 19.39
C GLY A 43 11.50 -6.11 18.43
N ASP A 44 11.04 -7.19 17.79
CA ASP A 44 11.76 -7.87 16.71
C ASP A 44 11.73 -7.03 15.43
N ARG A 45 12.79 -6.24 15.24
CA ARG A 45 12.93 -5.36 14.09
C ARG A 45 13.15 -6.14 12.80
N GLU A 46 13.85 -7.27 12.86
CA GLU A 46 14.17 -8.05 11.67
C GLU A 46 12.92 -8.76 11.14
N ALA A 47 12.13 -9.38 12.02
CA ALA A 47 10.87 -9.99 11.63
C ALA A 47 9.88 -8.96 11.08
N SER A 48 9.77 -7.79 11.73
CA SER A 48 8.90 -6.72 11.22
C SER A 48 9.34 -6.19 9.85
N ALA A 49 10.66 -6.09 9.60
CA ALA A 49 11.19 -5.69 8.30
C ALA A 49 10.93 -6.74 7.22
N ARG A 50 11.11 -8.03 7.55
CA ARG A 50 10.77 -9.14 6.63
C ARG A 50 9.30 -9.12 6.25
N GLU A 51 8.39 -8.96 7.22
CA GLU A 51 6.95 -8.89 6.94
C GLU A 51 6.61 -7.67 6.08
N MET A 52 7.25 -6.52 6.32
CA MET A 52 7.08 -5.34 5.49
C MET A 52 7.49 -5.61 4.04
N LEU A 53 8.62 -6.30 3.81
CA LEU A 53 9.15 -6.60 2.47
C LEU A 53 8.21 -7.48 1.64
N ARG A 54 7.38 -8.31 2.28
CA ARG A 54 6.39 -9.15 1.59
C ARG A 54 5.39 -8.34 0.76
N ASN A 55 5.19 -7.06 1.04
CA ASN A 55 4.39 -6.18 0.18
C ASN A 55 4.94 -6.14 -1.26
N PHE A 56 6.26 -6.12 -1.40
CA PHE A 56 6.95 -6.05 -2.70
C PHE A 56 7.12 -7.42 -3.36
N GLU A 57 6.80 -8.50 -2.64
CA GLU A 57 6.63 -9.86 -3.17
C GLU A 57 5.15 -10.20 -3.40
N PHE A 58 4.26 -9.20 -3.34
CA PHE A 58 2.80 -9.34 -3.44
C PHE A 58 2.20 -10.38 -2.48
N PHE A 59 2.86 -10.60 -1.34
CA PHE A 59 2.55 -11.66 -0.37
C PHE A 59 2.51 -13.08 -0.98
N GLY A 60 3.19 -13.30 -2.12
CA GLY A 60 3.17 -14.56 -2.87
C GLY A 60 1.99 -14.71 -3.83
N ALA A 61 1.22 -13.65 -4.07
CA ALA A 61 0.15 -13.68 -5.07
C ALA A 61 0.74 -13.81 -6.49
N PRO A 62 0.13 -14.63 -7.37
CA PRO A 62 0.61 -14.81 -8.75
C PRO A 62 0.24 -13.64 -9.67
N HIS A 63 -0.63 -12.73 -9.21
CA HIS A 63 -1.17 -11.62 -9.99
C HIS A 63 -1.19 -10.35 -9.14
N ALA A 64 -0.88 -9.22 -9.78
CA ALA A 64 -1.03 -7.89 -9.23
C ALA A 64 -1.79 -7.02 -10.25
N ALA A 65 -2.66 -6.14 -9.76
CA ALA A 65 -3.32 -5.11 -10.55
C ALA A 65 -2.83 -3.76 -10.05
N ILE A 66 -2.18 -2.98 -10.92
CA ILE A 66 -1.77 -1.61 -10.62
C ILE A 66 -2.81 -0.67 -11.22
N LEU A 67 -3.38 0.19 -10.38
CA LEU A 67 -4.34 1.21 -10.78
C LEU A 67 -3.66 2.57 -10.76
N THR A 68 -3.72 3.27 -11.89
CA THR A 68 -3.27 4.65 -12.04
C THR A 68 -4.48 5.57 -12.30
N VAL A 69 -4.28 6.86 -12.08
CA VAL A 69 -5.26 7.91 -12.40
C VAL A 69 -4.54 9.04 -13.13
N PRO A 70 -5.21 9.77 -14.03
CA PRO A 70 -4.59 10.90 -14.72
C PRO A 70 -4.07 11.96 -13.74
N ALA A 71 -2.81 12.36 -13.89
CA ALA A 71 -2.14 13.36 -13.07
C ALA A 71 -2.90 14.70 -13.07
N SER A 72 -3.52 15.06 -14.21
CA SER A 72 -4.32 16.28 -14.37
C SER A 72 -5.53 16.39 -13.43
N LEU A 73 -6.04 15.26 -12.94
CA LEU A 73 -7.16 15.22 -11.98
C LEU A 73 -6.70 15.34 -10.52
N GLY A 74 -5.40 15.17 -10.26
CA GLY A 74 -4.78 15.25 -8.94
C GLY A 74 -5.46 14.35 -7.90
N VAL A 75 -5.41 14.78 -6.63
CA VAL A 75 -5.97 14.03 -5.49
C VAL A 75 -7.47 13.76 -5.63
N TYR A 76 -8.20 14.59 -6.38
CA TYR A 76 -9.64 14.41 -6.58
C TYR A 76 -9.97 13.09 -7.29
N ALA A 77 -9.09 12.61 -8.19
CA ALA A 77 -9.27 11.31 -8.84
C ALA A 77 -9.37 10.13 -7.87
N LEU A 78 -8.79 10.26 -6.67
CA LEU A 78 -8.86 9.23 -5.63
C LEU A 78 -10.27 9.04 -5.06
N VAL A 79 -11.13 10.06 -5.19
CA VAL A 79 -12.56 9.98 -4.81
C VAL A 79 -13.28 8.94 -5.67
N ASP A 80 -12.94 8.85 -6.96
CA ASP A 80 -13.53 7.88 -7.89
C ASP A 80 -12.78 6.54 -7.86
N ALA A 81 -11.45 6.58 -7.73
CA ALA A 81 -10.63 5.36 -7.68
C ALA A 81 -10.89 4.51 -6.44
N GLY A 82 -11.18 5.13 -5.28
CA GLY A 82 -11.48 4.40 -4.03
C GLY A 82 -12.66 3.42 -4.17
N PRO A 83 -13.86 3.87 -4.57
CA PRO A 83 -14.99 3.00 -4.86
C PRO A 83 -14.72 1.94 -5.93
N TYR A 84 -13.93 2.27 -6.96
CA TYR A 84 -13.51 1.28 -7.96
C TYR A 84 -12.68 0.16 -7.35
N VAL A 85 -11.63 0.49 -6.56
CA VAL A 85 -10.80 -0.50 -5.86
C VAL A 85 -11.66 -1.37 -4.94
N GLN A 86 -12.56 -0.76 -4.17
CA GLN A 86 -13.47 -1.51 -3.30
C GLN A 86 -14.37 -2.46 -4.09
N SER A 87 -14.95 -2.00 -5.20
CA SER A 87 -15.84 -2.82 -6.05
C SER A 87 -15.07 -3.97 -6.70
N PHE A 88 -13.85 -3.73 -7.14
CA PHE A 88 -12.95 -4.75 -7.67
C PHE A 88 -12.64 -5.83 -6.63
N LEU A 89 -12.26 -5.43 -5.41
CA LEU A 89 -11.98 -6.38 -4.31
C LEU A 89 -13.21 -7.23 -3.95
N LEU A 90 -14.40 -6.61 -3.91
CA LEU A 90 -15.66 -7.33 -3.67
C LEU A 90 -15.97 -8.31 -4.80
N ALA A 91 -15.72 -7.93 -6.07
CA ALA A 91 -15.91 -8.82 -7.21
C ALA A 91 -14.94 -10.01 -7.14
N VAL A 92 -13.65 -9.77 -6.90
CA VAL A 92 -12.64 -10.83 -6.71
C VAL A 92 -13.06 -11.79 -5.59
N HIS A 93 -13.53 -11.25 -4.47
CA HIS A 93 -14.06 -12.05 -3.36
C HIS A 93 -15.28 -12.89 -3.77
N ALA A 94 -16.20 -12.34 -4.56
CA ALA A 94 -17.38 -13.07 -5.06
C ALA A 94 -17.02 -14.27 -5.96
N TYR A 95 -15.84 -14.25 -6.60
CA TYR A 95 -15.28 -15.37 -7.34
C TYR A 95 -14.47 -16.35 -6.47
N GLY A 96 -14.47 -16.19 -5.15
CA GLY A 96 -13.76 -17.09 -4.22
C GLY A 96 -12.25 -16.86 -4.15
N LEU A 97 -11.77 -15.70 -4.61
CA LEU A 97 -10.35 -15.34 -4.63
C LEU A 97 -10.02 -14.37 -3.50
N GLY A 98 -8.77 -14.41 -3.04
CA GLY A 98 -8.21 -13.44 -2.10
C GLY A 98 -7.54 -12.28 -2.84
N ALA A 99 -7.75 -11.06 -2.37
CA ALA A 99 -7.03 -9.87 -2.81
C ALA A 99 -6.88 -8.86 -1.66
N ILE A 100 -5.92 -7.96 -1.79
CA ILE A 100 -5.60 -6.93 -0.81
C ILE A 100 -5.28 -5.61 -1.53
N ALA A 101 -5.83 -4.50 -1.03
CA ALA A 101 -5.40 -3.17 -1.46
C ALA A 101 -4.03 -2.86 -0.86
N GLN A 102 -3.05 -2.52 -1.70
CA GLN A 102 -1.67 -2.29 -1.28
C GLN A 102 -1.20 -0.87 -1.61
N ALA A 103 -1.05 -0.03 -0.59
CA ALA A 103 -0.45 1.30 -0.75
C ALA A 103 1.09 1.28 -0.79
N ALA A 104 1.74 0.16 -0.46
CA ALA A 104 3.21 0.05 -0.43
C ALA A 104 3.84 0.26 -1.82
N LEU A 105 3.21 -0.23 -2.88
CA LEU A 105 3.68 -0.04 -4.27
C LEU A 105 3.53 1.41 -4.73
N ALA A 106 2.47 2.10 -4.30
CA ALA A 106 2.27 3.51 -4.60
C ALA A 106 3.36 4.41 -3.99
N GLN A 107 4.08 3.93 -2.96
CA GLN A 107 5.26 4.62 -2.42
C GLN A 107 6.48 4.56 -3.33
N LYS A 108 6.38 3.80 -4.43
CA LYS A 108 7.41 3.58 -5.45
C LYS A 108 6.88 3.99 -6.82
N SER A 109 6.05 5.03 -6.91
CA SER A 109 5.35 5.41 -8.15
C SER A 109 6.33 5.72 -9.28
N ALA A 110 7.43 6.42 -9.00
CA ALA A 110 8.47 6.70 -9.98
C ALA A 110 9.14 5.41 -10.51
N LEU A 111 9.41 4.42 -9.64
CA LEU A 111 9.97 3.13 -10.06
C LEU A 111 8.98 2.38 -10.97
N LEU A 112 7.69 2.41 -10.63
CA LEU A 112 6.67 1.75 -11.44
C LEU A 112 6.54 2.39 -12.81
N ARG A 113 6.58 3.73 -12.89
CA ARG A 113 6.57 4.44 -14.18
C ARG A 113 7.77 4.08 -15.03
N GLU A 114 8.97 4.10 -14.46
CA GLU A 114 10.19 3.68 -15.16
C GLU A 114 10.10 2.23 -15.65
N TRP A 115 9.70 1.31 -14.77
CA TRP A 115 9.62 -0.11 -15.09
C TRP A 115 8.61 -0.45 -16.19
N PHE A 116 7.44 0.19 -16.15
CA PHE A 116 6.36 -0.06 -17.12
C PHE A 116 6.39 0.89 -18.33
N GLU A 117 7.38 1.79 -18.40
CA GLU A 117 7.49 2.83 -19.43
C GLU A 117 6.19 3.65 -19.54
N TRP A 118 5.62 4.03 -18.40
CA TRP A 118 4.45 4.89 -18.36
C TRP A 118 4.86 6.36 -18.48
N ASP A 119 4.06 7.10 -19.25
CA ASP A 119 4.16 8.55 -19.32
C ASP A 119 3.84 9.19 -17.96
N ASP A 120 4.26 10.45 -17.78
CA ASP A 120 3.98 11.23 -16.56
C ASP A 120 2.53 11.75 -16.47
N ASP A 121 1.66 11.32 -17.40
CA ASP A 121 0.27 11.74 -17.55
C ASP A 121 -0.74 11.00 -16.64
#